data_AF-A0A949IVK7-F1
#
_entry.id   AF-A0A949IVK7-F1
#
_cell.length_a   1.000
_cell.length_b   1.000
_cell.length_c   1.000
_cell.angle_alpha   90.00
_cell.angle_beta   90.00
_cell.angle_gamma   90.00
#
_symmetry.space_group_name_H-M   'P 1'
#
loop_
_entity.id
_entity.type
_entity.pdbx_description
1 polymer ?
#
loop_
_entity_poly.entity_id
_entity_poly.type
_entity_poly.pdbx_seq_one_letter_code
_entity_poly.pdbx_strand_id
1 'polypeptide(L)'
;LGANNFLILDEPTNHLDIPAKETLEDALKHFDGTVIVVSHDRYFISQVATKIVEIQDGQLVLYHGNYNYYLELKEKQKLKNLADKEAAEKAAKDAEKKAKMIAKEKAKAGK
;
A
#
# COMPACT_ATOMS: atom_id res chain seq x y z
N LEU A 1 -7.10 -17.77 -27.70
CA LEU A 1 -7.87 -16.63 -27.17
C LEU A 1 -7.42 -15.38 -27.93
N GLY A 2 -8.32 -14.47 -28.33
CA GLY A 2 -7.97 -13.31 -29.15
C GLY A 2 -7.38 -12.15 -28.33
N ALA A 3 -6.64 -11.26 -28.98
CA ALA A 3 -5.90 -10.15 -28.35
C ALA A 3 -6.76 -9.09 -27.63
N ASN A 4 -8.09 -9.09 -27.82
CA ASN A 4 -9.00 -8.09 -27.25
C ASN A 4 -9.83 -8.61 -26.06
N ASN A 5 -9.37 -9.67 -25.40
CA ASN A 5 -10.11 -10.31 -24.32
C ASN A 5 -9.75 -9.70 -22.96
N PHE A 6 -10.75 -9.68 -22.06
CA PHE A 6 -10.61 -9.22 -20.69
C PHE A 6 -10.97 -10.36 -19.74
N LEU A 7 -10.05 -10.73 -18.84
CA LEU A 7 -10.22 -11.81 -17.86
C LEU A 7 -10.28 -11.23 -16.44
N ILE A 8 -11.16 -11.79 -15.61
CA ILE A 8 -11.22 -11.52 -14.17
C ILE A 8 -11.07 -12.86 -13.47
N LEU A 9 -10.06 -12.99 -12.62
CA LEU A 9 -9.74 -14.20 -11.89
C LEU A 9 -9.75 -13.90 -10.39
N ASP A 10 -10.50 -14.70 -9.63
CA ASP A 10 -10.56 -14.61 -8.17
C ASP A 10 -9.98 -15.90 -7.58
N GLU A 11 -8.90 -15.77 -6.80
CA GLU A 11 -8.08 -16.85 -6.26
C GLU A 11 -7.76 -17.99 -7.24
N PRO A 12 -7.15 -17.69 -8.42
CA PRO A 12 -6.95 -18.69 -9.47
C PRO A 12 -5.87 -19.73 -9.13
N THR A 13 -5.07 -19.49 -8.09
CA THR A 13 -4.01 -20.41 -7.64
C THR A 13 -4.51 -21.41 -6.59
N ASN A 14 -5.76 -21.30 -6.16
CA ASN A 14 -6.31 -22.17 -5.14
C ASN A 14 -6.41 -23.62 -5.66
N HIS A 15 -6.08 -24.58 -4.80
CA HIS A 15 -6.03 -26.01 -5.14
C HIS A 15 -5.06 -26.40 -6.28
N LEU A 16 -4.19 -25.50 -6.73
CA LEU A 16 -3.14 -25.81 -7.71
C LEU A 16 -1.85 -26.29 -7.03
N ASP A 17 -1.25 -27.32 -7.60
CA ASP A 17 0.12 -27.72 -7.29
C ASP A 17 1.14 -26.77 -7.95
N ILE A 18 2.41 -26.94 -7.62
CA ILE A 18 3.48 -26.04 -8.10
C ILE A 18 3.55 -25.99 -9.63
N PRO A 19 3.58 -27.13 -10.37
CA PRO A 19 3.63 -27.09 -11.83
C PRO A 19 2.42 -26.42 -12.48
N ALA A 20 1.21 -26.62 -11.94
CA ALA A 20 0.02 -25.95 -12.45
C ALA A 20 0.06 -24.44 -12.23
N LYS A 21 0.60 -23.98 -11.08
CA LYS A 21 0.82 -22.55 -10.83
C LYS A 21 1.79 -21.94 -11.84
N GLU A 22 2.93 -22.58 -12.08
CA GLU A 22 3.92 -22.10 -13.06
C GLU A 22 3.33 -22.02 -14.47
N THR A 23 2.55 -23.03 -14.85
CA THR A 23 1.84 -23.03 -16.15
C THR A 23 0.84 -21.88 -16.26
N LEU A 24 0.10 -21.59 -15.19
CA LEU A 24 -0.83 -20.47 -15.15
C LEU A 24 -0.10 -19.13 -15.21
N GLU A 25 0.99 -18.96 -14.46
CA GLU A 25 1.83 -17.76 -14.49
C GLU A 25 2.32 -17.47 -15.91
N ASP A 26 2.87 -18.48 -16.60
CA ASP A 26 3.36 -18.34 -17.97
C ASP A 26 2.23 -18.05 -18.95
N ALA A 27 1.08 -18.70 -18.80
CA ALA A 27 -0.07 -18.44 -19.65
C ALA A 27 -0.57 -16.99 -19.52
N LEU A 28 -0.59 -16.43 -18.30
CA LEU A 28 -1.02 -15.06 -18.06
C LEU A 28 0.02 -14.03 -18.53
N LYS A 29 1.31 -14.32 -18.40
CA LYS A 29 2.40 -13.46 -18.92
C LYS A 29 2.37 -13.31 -20.44
N HIS A 30 1.94 -14.35 -21.16
CA HIS A 30 1.84 -14.36 -22.63
C HIS A 30 0.43 -14.08 -23.15
N PHE A 31 -0.51 -13.72 -22.27
CA PHE A 31 -1.85 -13.38 -22.68
C PHE A 31 -1.89 -11.95 -23.21
N ASP A 32 -2.20 -11.78 -24.49
CA ASP A 32 -2.23 -10.47 -25.16
C ASP A 32 -3.37 -9.54 -24.69
N GLY A 33 -4.32 -10.07 -23.91
CA GLY A 33 -5.44 -9.32 -23.37
C GLY A 33 -5.16 -8.66 -22.01
N THR A 34 -6.20 -8.11 -21.39
CA THR A 34 -6.10 -7.57 -20.02
C THR A 34 -6.60 -8.58 -19.00
N VAL A 35 -5.89 -8.70 -17.88
CA VAL A 35 -6.28 -9.58 -16.77
C VAL A 35 -6.36 -8.77 -15.48
N ILE A 36 -7.47 -8.89 -14.76
CA ILE A 36 -7.56 -8.52 -13.35
C ILE A 36 -7.49 -9.82 -12.54
N VAL A 37 -6.55 -9.87 -11.60
CA VAL A 37 -6.44 -11.00 -10.68
C VAL A 37 -6.53 -10.52 -9.24
N VAL A 38 -7.32 -11.26 -8.45
CA VAL A 38 -7.35 -11.19 -6.99
C VAL A 38 -6.71 -12.47 -6.47
N SER A 39 -5.68 -12.35 -5.65
CA SER A 39 -5.08 -13.51 -4.97
C SER A 39 -4.41 -13.11 -3.65
N HIS A 40 -4.36 -14.06 -2.72
CA HIS A 40 -3.53 -13.97 -1.52
C HIS A 40 -2.07 -14.45 -1.75
N ASP A 41 -1.75 -15.07 -2.89
CA ASP A 41 -0.41 -15.56 -3.22
C ASP A 41 0.48 -14.42 -3.75
N ARG A 42 1.34 -13.91 -2.87
CA ARG A 42 2.26 -12.80 -3.18
C ARG A 42 3.30 -13.16 -4.24
N TYR A 43 3.72 -14.43 -4.31
CA TYR A 43 4.68 -14.86 -5.31
C TYR A 43 4.04 -14.78 -6.69
N PHE A 44 2.87 -15.39 -6.85
CA PHE A 44 2.09 -15.32 -8.07
C PHE A 44 1.82 -13.87 -8.51
N ILE A 45 1.35 -13.01 -7.60
CA ILE A 45 1.12 -11.59 -7.89
C ILE A 45 2.41 -10.92 -8.39
N SER A 46 3.55 -11.18 -7.74
CA SER A 46 4.83 -10.58 -8.14
C SER A 46 5.31 -11.04 -9.52
N GLN A 47 4.92 -12.24 -9.94
CA GLN A 47 5.25 -12.80 -11.25
C GLN A 47 4.40 -12.22 -12.38
N VAL A 48 3.10 -11.98 -12.16
CA VAL A 48 2.17 -11.63 -13.24
C VAL A 48 1.73 -10.17 -13.25
N ALA A 49 1.76 -9.47 -12.11
CA ALA A 49 1.16 -8.15 -12.00
C ALA A 49 2.06 -7.04 -12.56
N THR A 50 1.54 -6.27 -13.50
CA THR A 50 2.19 -5.07 -14.06
C THR A 50 1.70 -3.77 -13.39
N LYS A 51 0.59 -3.84 -12.67
CA LYS A 51 -0.03 -2.75 -11.89
C LYS A 51 -0.65 -3.36 -10.64
N ILE A 52 -0.70 -2.61 -9.55
CA ILE A 52 -1.37 -3.00 -8.30
C ILE A 52 -2.51 -2.04 -8.01
N VAL A 53 -3.68 -2.58 -7.67
CA VAL A 53 -4.81 -1.81 -7.15
C VAL A 53 -4.99 -2.17 -5.68
N GLU A 54 -4.82 -1.20 -4.80
CA GLU A 54 -5.07 -1.37 -3.37
C GLU A 54 -6.43 -0.77 -3.01
N ILE A 55 -7.22 -1.49 -2.21
CA ILE A 55 -8.42 -0.93 -1.57
C ILE A 55 -7.98 -0.34 -0.24
N GLN A 56 -7.96 0.99 -0.15
CA GLN A 56 -7.61 1.72 1.07
C GLN A 56 -8.76 2.66 1.44
N ASP A 57 -9.29 2.54 2.66
CA ASP A 57 -10.35 3.42 3.20
C ASP A 57 -11.58 3.53 2.27
N GLY A 58 -11.96 2.42 1.63
CA GLY A 58 -13.07 2.35 0.68
C GLY A 58 -12.79 2.95 -0.70
N GLN A 59 -11.54 3.36 -0.98
CA GLN A 59 -11.11 3.90 -2.26
C GLN A 59 -10.12 2.96 -2.96
N LEU A 60 -10.11 3.01 -4.30
CA LEU A 60 -9.13 2.29 -5.12
C LEU A 60 -7.93 3.19 -5.37
N VAL A 61 -6.75 2.75 -4.93
CA VAL A 61 -5.48 3.40 -5.19
C VAL A 61 -4.71 2.58 -6.22
N LEU A 62 -4.45 3.18 -7.38
CA LEU A 62 -3.72 2.53 -8.48
C LEU A 62 -2.23 2.84 -8.40
N TYR A 63 -1.42 1.79 -8.41
CA TYR A 63 0.04 1.85 -8.48
C TYR A 63 0.51 1.35 -9.85
N HIS A 64 1.16 2.24 -10.60
CA HIS A 64 1.71 1.95 -11.93
C HIS A 64 3.08 1.26 -11.83
N GLY A 65 3.07 0.00 -11.42
CA GLY A 65 4.25 -0.85 -11.39
C GLY A 65 3.94 -2.22 -10.83
N ASN A 66 4.93 -3.10 -10.86
CA ASN A 66 4.82 -4.46 -10.33
C ASN A 66 4.72 -4.47 -8.79
N TYR A 67 4.56 -5.65 -8.23
CA TYR A 67 4.40 -5.83 -6.78
C TYR A 67 5.56 -5.28 -5.95
N ASN A 68 6.80 -5.40 -6.43
CA ASN A 68 7.98 -4.88 -5.72
C ASN A 68 7.96 -3.34 -5.67
N TYR A 69 7.64 -2.70 -6.78
CA TYR A 69 7.48 -1.24 -6.83
C TYR A 69 6.40 -0.75 -5.85
N TYR A 70 5.27 -1.47 -5.77
CA TYR A 70 4.23 -1.20 -4.80
C TYR A 70 4.76 -1.27 -3.35
N LEU A 71 5.51 -2.33 -3.00
CA LEU A 71 6.08 -2.48 -1.65
C LEU A 71 7.02 -1.33 -1.27
N GLU A 72 7.89 -0.89 -2.19
CA GLU A 72 8.78 0.23 -1.98
C GLU A 72 8.02 1.54 -1.67
N LEU A 73 6.92 1.80 -2.40
CA LEU A 73 6.08 2.96 -2.15
C LEU A 73 5.38 2.88 -0.79
N LYS A 74 4.89 1.69 -0.40
CA LYS A 74 4.29 1.50 0.92
C LYS A 74 5.30 1.71 2.04
N GLU A 75 6.53 1.26 1.87
CA GLU A 75 7.60 1.50 2.85
C GLU A 75 7.94 2.98 2.99
N LYS A 76 8.12 3.68 1.86
CA LYS A 76 8.35 5.14 1.86
C LYS A 76 7.20 5.90 2.53
N GLN A 77 5.96 5.52 2.23
CA GLN A 77 4.79 6.14 2.85
C GLN A 77 4.73 5.87 4.36
N LYS A 78 5.06 4.64 4.79
CA LYS A 78 5.11 4.29 6.21
C LYS A 78 6.16 5.11 6.97
N LEU A 79 7.36 5.24 6.41
CA LEU A 79 8.44 6.04 7.01
C LEU A 79 8.06 7.52 7.12
N LYS A 80 7.45 8.07 6.07
CA LYS A 80 6.94 9.45 6.08
C LYS A 80 5.88 9.64 7.16
N ASN A 81 4.90 8.74 7.25
CA ASN A 81 3.84 8.81 8.26
C ASN A 81 4.38 8.74 9.70
N LEU A 82 5.44 7.96 9.93
CA LEU A 82 6.10 7.89 11.24
C LEU A 82 6.79 9.22 11.57
N ALA A 83 7.56 9.77 10.63
CA ALA A 83 8.22 11.07 10.81
C ALA A 83 7.21 12.21 11.06
N ASP A 84 6.11 12.23 10.31
CA ASP A 84 5.06 13.25 10.46
C ASP A 84 4.38 13.14 11.85
N LYS A 85 4.14 11.92 12.33
CA LYS A 85 3.59 11.68 13.68
C LYS A 85 4.55 12.15 14.77
N GLU A 86 5.83 11.80 14.68
CA GLU A 86 6.85 12.23 15.64
C GLU A 86 6.99 13.76 15.69
N ALA A 87 6.98 14.41 14.52
CA ALA A 87 7.01 15.86 14.43
C ALA A 87 5.77 16.52 15.07
N ALA A 88 4.58 15.97 14.82
CA ALA A 88 3.33 16.44 15.40
C ALA A 88 3.31 16.28 16.93
N GLU A 89 3.77 15.14 17.45
CA GLU A 89 3.87 14.90 18.89
C GLU A 89 4.86 15.85 19.58
N LYS A 90 6.01 16.11 18.96
CA LYS A 90 7.00 17.06 19.47
C LYS A 90 6.43 18.48 19.51
N ALA A 91 5.78 18.91 18.42
CA ALA A 91 5.14 20.23 18.35
C ALA A 91 4.05 20.39 19.42
N ALA A 92 3.24 19.35 19.65
CA ALA A 92 2.21 19.35 20.70
C ALA A 92 2.83 19.50 22.11
N LYS A 93 3.88 18.75 22.41
CA LYS A 93 4.61 18.83 23.71
C LYS A 93 5.23 20.21 23.93
N ASP A 94 5.82 20.80 22.88
CA ASP A 94 6.44 22.13 22.97
C ASP A 94 5.39 23.25 23.15
N ALA A 95 4.24 23.14 22.47
CA ALA A 95 3.11 24.04 22.66
C ALA A 95 2.55 23.97 24.08
N GLU A 96 2.38 22.76 24.63
CA GLU A 96 1.91 22.55 26.00
C GLU A 96 2.87 23.16 27.04
N LYS A 97 4.18 22.96 26.86
CA LYS A 97 5.21 23.57 27.72
C LYS A 97 5.16 25.10 27.69
N LYS A 98 5.05 25.69 26.49
CA LYS A 98 4.93 27.15 26.33
C LYS A 98 3.66 27.69 27.00
N ALA A 99 2.52 27.01 26.82
CA ALA A 99 1.27 27.40 27.47
C ALA A 99 1.37 27.37 29.00
N LYS A 100 1.98 26.32 29.58
CA LYS A 100 2.22 26.22 31.04
C LYS A 100 3.16 27.32 31.56
N MET A 101 4.21 27.68 30.81
CA MET A 101 5.10 28.79 31.19
C MET A 101 4.36 30.13 31.21
N ILE A 102 3.61 30.45 30.15
CA ILE A 102 2.85 31.70 30.05
C ILE A 102 1.80 31.80 31.16
N ALA A 103 1.12 30.70 31.49
CA ALA A 103 0.16 30.66 32.60
C ALA A 103 0.83 30.92 33.96
N LYS A 104 2.02 30.36 34.19
CA LYS A 104 2.79 30.52 35.43
C LYS A 104 3.33 31.96 35.60
N GLU A 105 3.73 32.61 34.51
CA GLU A 105 4.16 34.02 34.53
C GLU A 105 2.99 34.97 34.84
N LYS A 106 1.83 34.78 34.19
CA LYS A 106 0.62 35.57 34.48
C LYS A 106 0.14 35.43 35.92
N ALA A 107 0.22 34.23 36.49
CA ALA A 107 -0.16 33.98 37.90
C ALA A 107 0.78 34.64 38.91
N LYS A 108 2.04 34.93 38.54
CA LYS A 108 3.01 35.63 39.40
C LYS A 108 2.91 37.16 39.32
N ALA A 109 2.48 37.70 38.18
CA ALA A 109 2.34 39.14 37.98
C ALA A 109 1.04 39.75 38.55
N GLY A 110 0.06 38.91 38.91
CA GLY A 110 -1.21 39.33 39.52
C GLY A 110 -1.23 39.30 41.05
N LYS A 111 -0.08 39.09 41.70
CA LYS A 111 0.12 39.18 43.16
C LYS A 111 1.04 40.35 43.47
#